data_AF-A0AAD1IZD9-F1
#
_entry.id   AF-A0AAD1IZD9-F1
#
_cell.length_a   1.000
_cell.length_b   1.000
_cell.length_c   1.000
_cell.angle_alpha   90.00
_cell.angle_beta   90.00
_cell.angle_gamma   90.00
#
_symmetry.space_group_name_H-M   'P 1'
#
loop_
_entity.id
_entity.type
_entity.pdbx_description
1 polymer ?
#
loop_
_entity_poly.entity_id
_entity_poly.type
_entity_poly.pdbx_seq_one_letter_code
_entity_poly.pdbx_strand_id
1 'polypeptide(L)'
;MLIGTATGWRFWCVHETFLDGLMLVSPYYWPEPERNQGVSWPKRRFEARCYRDAAHWPPVPDCECGVYAFTTASEVLLKAEIHRRCAVWSDRSRQIGPIAVGRVTLRQVFPYQHAIMAPELRAATGIIDELWVLGDGSESAEAERMRSLLAARYGVPAVVGEPG
;
A
#
# COMPACT_ATOMS: atom_id res chain seq x y z
N MET A 1 21.67 1.92 9.02
CA MET A 1 21.39 1.16 10.26
C MET A 1 20.10 0.39 10.06
N LEU A 2 20.11 -0.94 10.25
CA LEU A 2 18.93 -1.79 10.11
C LEU A 2 18.14 -1.76 11.42
N ILE A 3 16.87 -1.34 11.37
CA ILE A 3 16.00 -1.17 12.56
C ILE A 3 15.37 -2.51 12.99
N GLY A 4 15.58 -3.59 12.23
CA GLY A 4 15.09 -4.92 12.57
C GLY A 4 13.61 -5.07 12.26
N THR A 5 12.72 -4.52 13.08
CA THR A 5 11.27 -4.53 12.89
C THR A 5 10.69 -3.17 13.24
N ALA A 6 9.69 -2.69 12.49
CA ALA A 6 8.99 -1.45 12.80
C ALA A 6 7.53 -1.52 12.36
N THR A 7 6.66 -0.77 13.04
CA THR A 7 5.29 -0.52 12.58
C THR A 7 5.29 0.70 11.67
N GLY A 8 4.55 0.63 10.57
CA GLY A 8 4.34 1.75 9.66
C GLY A 8 2.93 1.74 9.09
N TRP A 9 2.70 2.67 8.17
CA TRP A 9 1.41 2.91 7.55
C TRP A 9 1.53 2.93 6.04
N ARG A 10 0.66 2.20 5.34
CA ARG A 10 0.69 2.12 3.88
C ARG A 10 -0.72 2.30 3.33
N PHE A 11 -0.85 2.90 2.15
CA PHE A 11 -2.11 2.93 1.43
C PHE A 11 -2.01 2.15 0.11
N TRP A 12 -3.18 1.74 -0.37
CA TRP A 12 -3.37 0.98 -1.59
C TRP A 12 -4.63 1.48 -2.31
N CYS A 13 -4.65 1.32 -3.62
CA CYS A 13 -5.89 1.40 -4.38
C CYS A 13 -6.58 0.04 -4.35
N VAL A 14 -7.87 0.00 -4.08
CA VAL A 14 -8.67 -1.21 -4.13
C VAL A 14 -9.17 -1.38 -5.55
N HIS A 15 -8.85 -2.52 -6.16
CA HIS A 15 -9.24 -2.83 -7.53
C HIS A 15 -10.16 -4.05 -7.55
N GLU A 16 -11.36 -3.92 -8.14
CA GLU A 16 -12.38 -4.96 -8.09
C GLU A 16 -12.26 -5.99 -9.22
N THR A 17 -11.64 -5.62 -10.33
CA THR A 17 -11.66 -6.42 -11.58
C THR A 17 -10.35 -7.16 -11.86
N PHE A 18 -9.44 -7.25 -10.87
CA PHE A 18 -8.14 -7.89 -11.10
C PHE A 18 -8.23 -9.41 -10.87
N LEU A 19 -8.40 -10.16 -11.98
CA LEU A 19 -8.22 -11.62 -12.20
C LEU A 19 -8.85 -12.65 -11.24
N ASP A 20 -9.19 -12.32 -9.99
CA ASP A 20 -9.80 -13.22 -8.98
C ASP A 20 -10.63 -12.43 -7.91
N GLY A 21 -11.02 -11.18 -8.21
CA GLY A 21 -11.82 -10.33 -7.32
C GLY A 21 -11.04 -9.17 -6.69
N LEU A 22 -11.54 -8.71 -5.52
CA LEU A 22 -11.07 -7.49 -4.86
C LEU A 22 -9.60 -7.62 -4.39
N MET A 23 -8.75 -6.68 -4.81
CA MET A 23 -7.31 -6.72 -4.55
C MET A 23 -6.75 -5.34 -4.16
N LEU A 24 -5.88 -5.31 -3.16
CA LEU A 24 -5.05 -4.14 -2.84
C LEU A 24 -3.92 -4.00 -3.85
N VAL A 25 -3.85 -2.87 -4.54
CA VAL A 25 -2.83 -2.55 -5.54
C VAL A 25 -1.96 -1.42 -5.02
N SER A 26 -0.65 -1.52 -5.26
CA SER A 26 0.28 -0.44 -4.94
C SER A 26 -0.17 0.84 -5.67
N PRO A 27 -0.23 2.00 -5.00
CA PRO A 27 -0.57 3.27 -5.66
C PRO A 27 0.51 3.71 -6.66
N TYR A 28 1.67 3.07 -6.61
CA TYR A 28 2.79 3.24 -7.53
C TYR A 28 2.86 2.13 -8.58
N TYR A 29 1.73 1.49 -8.90
CA TYR A 29 1.63 0.54 -10.01
C TYR A 29 2.04 1.24 -11.30
N TRP A 30 3.01 0.66 -12.01
CA TRP A 30 3.47 1.18 -13.29
C TRP A 30 2.63 0.53 -14.39
N PRO A 31 2.23 1.23 -15.47
CA PRO A 31 1.50 0.59 -16.56
C PRO A 31 2.36 -0.41 -17.33
N GLU A 32 3.71 -0.32 -17.25
CA GLU A 32 4.62 -1.26 -17.90
C GLU A 32 4.61 -2.62 -17.18
N PRO A 33 4.13 -3.71 -17.81
CA PRO A 33 3.99 -5.02 -17.15
C PRO A 33 5.32 -5.57 -16.61
N GLU A 34 6.41 -5.27 -17.30
CA GLU A 34 7.79 -5.65 -16.94
C GLU A 34 8.21 -5.13 -15.56
N ARG A 35 7.77 -3.91 -15.21
CA ARG A 35 8.08 -3.29 -13.90
C ARG A 35 7.24 -3.86 -12.75
N ASN A 36 6.17 -4.58 -13.06
CA ASN A 36 5.31 -5.25 -12.07
C ASN A 36 5.55 -6.76 -12.01
N GLN A 37 6.48 -7.29 -12.82
CA GLN A 37 6.81 -8.72 -12.77
C GLN A 37 7.31 -9.08 -11.37
N GLY A 38 6.64 -10.03 -10.73
CA GLY A 38 7.01 -10.53 -9.41
C GLY A 38 6.40 -9.79 -8.22
N VAL A 39 5.53 -8.80 -8.42
CA VAL A 39 4.72 -8.29 -7.30
C VAL A 39 3.67 -9.34 -6.97
N SER A 40 3.92 -10.16 -5.96
CA SER A 40 2.87 -10.97 -5.34
C SER A 40 1.94 -10.01 -4.61
N TRP A 41 0.90 -9.56 -5.32
CA TRP A 41 -0.12 -8.64 -4.82
C TRP A 41 -0.61 -9.14 -3.46
N PRO A 42 -0.64 -8.24 -2.46
CA PRO A 42 -0.32 -8.66 -1.12
C PRO A 42 -1.31 -9.73 -0.70
N LYS A 43 -0.79 -10.87 -0.24
CA LYS A 43 -1.47 -11.63 0.81
C LYS A 43 -1.29 -10.81 2.11
N ARG A 44 -1.90 -11.24 3.21
CA ARG A 44 -1.66 -10.62 4.53
C ARG A 44 -0.17 -10.38 4.77
N ARG A 45 0.66 -11.38 4.47
CA ARG A 45 2.11 -11.26 4.42
C ARG A 45 2.56 -11.08 2.97
N PHE A 46 3.45 -10.13 2.74
CA PHE A 46 3.96 -9.81 1.41
C PHE A 46 5.43 -9.45 1.47
N GLU A 47 6.13 -9.70 0.37
CA GLU A 47 7.58 -9.57 0.26
C GLU A 47 7.89 -8.72 -0.96
N ALA A 48 8.85 -7.81 -0.84
CA ALA A 48 9.29 -7.00 -1.96
C ALA A 48 10.13 -7.86 -2.91
N ARG A 49 9.97 -7.59 -4.20
CA ARG A 49 10.86 -8.10 -5.24
C ARG A 49 11.43 -6.92 -6.01
N CYS A 50 12.69 -7.04 -6.44
CA CYS A 50 13.29 -6.03 -7.28
C CYS A 50 12.96 -6.33 -8.75
N TYR A 51 12.40 -5.36 -9.44
CA TYR A 51 12.13 -5.46 -10.88
C TYR A 51 13.38 -5.26 -11.74
N ARG A 52 14.43 -4.61 -11.20
CA ARG A 52 15.67 -4.32 -11.93
C ARG A 52 16.64 -5.51 -11.94
N ASP A 53 16.68 -6.25 -10.84
CA ASP A 53 17.61 -7.37 -10.66
C ASP A 53 16.97 -8.44 -9.75
N ALA A 54 16.74 -9.63 -10.28
CA ALA A 54 16.16 -10.75 -9.54
C ALA A 54 17.07 -11.28 -8.41
N ALA A 55 18.37 -10.98 -8.44
CA ALA A 55 19.32 -11.35 -7.39
C ALA A 55 19.28 -10.39 -6.19
N HIS A 56 18.67 -9.21 -6.33
CA HIS A 56 18.52 -8.29 -5.20
C HIS A 56 17.64 -8.89 -4.12
N TRP A 57 18.11 -8.82 -2.87
CA TRP A 57 17.31 -9.03 -1.67
C TRP A 57 16.88 -7.66 -1.12
N PRO A 58 15.63 -7.21 -1.32
CA PRO A 58 15.25 -5.88 -0.88
C PRO A 58 15.29 -5.73 0.64
N PRO A 59 15.53 -4.52 1.17
CA PRO A 59 15.85 -3.31 0.40
C PRO A 59 17.35 -3.14 0.19
N VAL A 60 17.74 -2.79 -1.04
CA VAL A 60 19.13 -2.49 -1.41
C VAL A 60 19.35 -0.96 -1.35
N PRO A 61 20.45 -0.45 -0.76
CA PRO A 61 20.69 0.98 -0.56
C PRO A 61 20.40 1.84 -1.78
N ASP A 62 20.94 1.49 -2.95
CA ASP A 62 20.85 2.25 -4.19
C ASP A 62 19.81 1.71 -5.19
N CYS A 63 18.82 0.98 -4.69
CA CYS A 63 17.71 0.47 -5.50
C CYS A 63 16.37 0.92 -4.92
N GLU A 64 15.35 1.09 -5.74
CA GLU A 64 13.98 1.43 -5.30
C GLU A 64 13.18 0.19 -4.88
N CYS A 65 13.83 -0.96 -4.68
CA CYS A 65 13.16 -2.16 -4.25
C CYS A 65 12.87 -2.12 -2.75
N GLY A 66 11.64 -2.47 -2.38
CA GLY A 66 11.24 -2.56 -0.98
C GLY A 66 9.74 -2.44 -0.78
N VAL A 67 9.31 -2.81 0.43
CA VAL A 67 8.01 -2.43 0.98
C VAL A 67 8.17 -1.06 1.62
N TYR A 68 7.41 -0.09 1.13
CA TYR A 68 7.40 1.28 1.63
C TYR A 68 6.21 1.52 2.55
N ALA A 69 6.45 2.22 3.66
CA ALA A 69 5.40 2.68 4.56
C ALA A 69 5.79 4.02 5.20
N PHE A 70 4.81 4.84 5.51
CA PHE A 70 4.95 6.06 6.29
C PHE A 70 5.11 5.73 7.77
N THR A 71 5.70 6.66 8.52
CA THR A 71 5.92 6.47 9.96
C THR A 71 4.66 6.73 10.78
N THR A 72 3.76 7.58 10.29
CA THR A 72 2.54 7.98 10.99
C THR A 72 1.28 7.82 10.13
N ALA A 73 0.13 7.73 10.80
CA ALA A 73 -1.18 7.65 10.15
C ALA A 73 -1.52 8.94 9.37
N SER A 74 -1.21 10.11 9.92
CA SER A 74 -1.47 11.39 9.27
C SER A 74 -0.67 11.59 7.98
N GLU A 75 0.59 11.14 7.94
CA GLU A 75 1.41 11.16 6.73
C GLU A 75 0.82 10.29 5.61
N VAL A 76 0.39 9.07 5.93
CA VAL A 76 -0.21 8.19 4.92
C VAL A 76 -1.55 8.73 4.43
N LEU A 77 -2.35 9.33 5.31
CA LEU A 77 -3.66 9.91 4.95
C LEU A 77 -3.49 11.12 4.04
N LEU A 78 -2.55 12.03 4.38
CA LEU A 78 -2.21 13.15 3.50
C LEU A 78 -1.74 12.65 2.14
N LYS A 79 -0.93 11.60 2.09
CA LYS A 79 -0.45 11.04 0.83
C LYS A 79 -1.57 10.38 0.01
N ALA A 80 -2.44 9.62 0.67
CA ALA A 80 -3.63 9.02 0.06
C ALA A 80 -4.53 10.11 -0.54
N GLU A 81 -4.74 11.21 0.18
CA GLU A 81 -5.55 12.33 -0.30
C GLU A 81 -4.92 13.04 -1.50
N ILE A 82 -3.61 13.31 -1.45
CA ILE A 82 -2.88 13.88 -2.59
C ILE A 82 -2.99 12.92 -3.79
N HIS A 83 -2.83 11.61 -3.58
CA HIS A 83 -2.97 10.62 -4.64
C HIS A 83 -4.38 10.67 -5.24
N ARG A 84 -5.43 10.64 -4.40
CA ARG A 84 -6.83 10.76 -4.82
C ARG A 84 -7.10 12.03 -5.60
N ARG A 85 -6.50 13.15 -5.22
CA ARG A 85 -6.64 14.42 -5.95
C ARG A 85 -5.90 14.35 -7.27
N CYS A 86 -4.61 14.03 -7.32
CA CYS A 86 -3.82 14.01 -8.56
C CYS A 86 -4.34 12.99 -9.58
N ALA A 87 -4.87 11.86 -9.11
CA ALA A 87 -5.59 10.86 -9.89
C ALA A 87 -6.67 11.44 -10.80
N VAL A 88 -7.42 12.42 -10.28
CA VAL A 88 -8.52 13.09 -10.99
C VAL A 88 -8.01 13.95 -12.15
N TRP A 89 -6.75 14.42 -12.09
CA TRP A 89 -6.17 15.36 -13.06
C TRP A 89 -5.47 14.65 -14.21
N SER A 90 -4.99 13.43 -13.98
CA SER A 90 -4.64 12.52 -15.07
C SER A 90 -5.91 11.85 -15.57
N ASP A 91 -6.15 11.71 -16.86
CA ASP A 91 -7.32 11.02 -17.47
C ASP A 91 -7.48 9.51 -17.09
N ARG A 92 -6.74 9.08 -16.05
CA ARG A 92 -6.78 7.80 -15.35
C ARG A 92 -7.83 7.75 -14.22
N SER A 93 -8.64 8.80 -14.07
CA SER A 93 -9.68 8.93 -13.03
C SER A 93 -10.65 7.74 -12.96
N ARG A 94 -10.89 7.04 -14.08
CA ARG A 94 -11.76 5.85 -14.14
C ARG A 94 -11.13 4.57 -13.57
N GLN A 95 -9.85 4.56 -13.22
CA GLN A 95 -9.15 3.36 -12.74
C GLN A 95 -8.75 3.40 -11.27
N ILE A 96 -8.98 4.53 -10.58
CA ILE A 96 -8.59 4.66 -9.18
C ILE A 96 -9.80 4.30 -8.34
N GLY A 97 -9.91 2.99 -8.08
CA GLY A 97 -10.86 2.47 -7.12
C GLY A 97 -10.57 3.00 -5.71
N PRO A 98 -11.45 2.67 -4.75
CA PRO A 98 -11.39 3.25 -3.40
C PRO A 98 -10.04 3.02 -2.72
N ILE A 99 -9.67 3.90 -1.80
CA ILE A 99 -8.38 3.81 -1.11
C ILE A 99 -8.55 3.02 0.18
N ALA A 100 -7.66 2.06 0.40
CA ALA A 100 -7.47 1.42 1.68
C ALA A 100 -6.17 1.90 2.31
N VAL A 101 -6.21 2.26 3.59
CA VAL A 101 -5.03 2.51 4.43
C VAL A 101 -4.86 1.30 5.35
N GLY A 102 -3.63 0.95 5.68
CA GLY A 102 -3.37 -0.15 6.61
C GLY A 102 -2.16 0.09 7.46
N ARG A 103 -2.26 -0.44 8.67
CA ARG A 103 -1.17 -0.55 9.61
C ARG A 103 -0.41 -1.83 9.28
N VAL A 104 0.90 -1.69 9.13
CA VAL A 104 1.78 -2.78 8.70
C VAL A 104 2.93 -2.97 9.66
N THR A 105 3.24 -4.23 9.96
CA THR A 105 4.49 -4.62 10.60
C THR A 105 5.52 -4.95 9.53
N LEU A 106 6.63 -4.23 9.55
CA LEU A 106 7.73 -4.35 8.61
C LEU A 106 8.92 -5.06 9.23
N ARG A 107 9.65 -5.85 8.44
CA ARG A 107 10.90 -6.50 8.88
C ARG A 107 12.07 -6.18 7.95
N GLN A 108 13.27 -6.16 8.53
CA GLN A 108 14.51 -5.70 7.90
C GLN A 108 14.36 -4.27 7.42
N VAL A 109 14.01 -3.40 8.35
CA VAL A 109 13.64 -2.00 8.08
C VAL A 109 14.88 -1.12 7.94
N PHE A 110 14.84 -0.25 6.95
CA PHE A 110 15.81 0.79 6.68
C PHE A 110 15.08 2.13 6.59
N PRO A 111 15.60 3.20 7.22
CA PRO A 111 15.14 4.55 6.95
C PRO A 111 15.34 4.85 5.47
N TYR A 112 14.33 5.42 4.84
CA TYR A 112 14.39 5.90 3.47
C TYR A 112 13.82 7.31 3.42
N GLN A 113 14.63 8.22 2.88
CA GLN A 113 14.19 9.60 2.68
C GLN A 113 14.26 9.89 1.19
N HIS A 114 13.10 9.97 0.56
CA HIS A 114 13.02 10.53 -0.78
C HIS A 114 13.18 12.06 -0.67
N ALA A 115 13.93 12.69 -1.58
CA ALA A 115 14.29 14.11 -1.49
C ALA A 115 13.09 15.09 -1.42
N ILE A 116 11.88 14.62 -1.74
CA ILE A 116 10.65 15.44 -1.90
C ILE A 116 9.48 14.88 -1.07
N MET A 117 9.63 13.71 -0.44
CA MET A 117 8.54 13.08 0.31
C MET A 117 8.84 13.05 1.80
N ALA A 118 7.78 12.88 2.61
CA ALA A 118 7.89 12.61 4.03
C ALA A 118 8.81 11.39 4.29
N PRO A 119 9.43 11.28 5.47
CA PRO A 119 10.22 10.11 5.84
C PRO A 119 9.42 8.81 5.66
N GLU A 120 10.04 7.84 4.99
CA GLU A 120 9.46 6.52 4.76
C GLU A 120 10.34 5.44 5.39
N LEU A 121 9.68 4.37 5.81
CA LEU A 121 10.31 3.10 6.14
C LEU A 121 10.37 2.27 4.86
N ARG A 122 11.52 1.65 4.63
CA ARG A 122 11.72 0.71 3.53
C ARG A 122 12.14 -0.64 4.08
N ALA A 123 11.48 -1.72 3.66
CA ALA A 123 11.63 -3.04 4.26
C ALA A 123 11.65 -4.16 3.23
N ALA A 124 12.13 -5.34 3.64
CA ALA A 124 12.13 -6.54 2.79
C ALA A 124 10.73 -7.15 2.69
N THR A 125 10.03 -7.16 3.83
CA THR A 125 8.73 -7.81 4.00
C THR A 125 7.79 -6.95 4.83
N GLY A 126 6.50 -7.13 4.60
CA GLY A 126 5.43 -6.50 5.35
C GLY A 126 4.34 -7.50 5.73
N ILE A 127 3.68 -7.23 6.84
CA ILE A 127 2.48 -7.93 7.30
C ILE A 127 1.41 -6.87 7.50
N ILE A 128 0.24 -7.05 6.89
CA ILE A 128 -0.94 -6.25 7.16
C ILE A 128 -1.48 -6.70 8.51
N ASP A 129 -1.60 -5.74 9.42
CA ASP A 129 -2.18 -5.97 10.75
C ASP A 129 -3.65 -5.58 10.77
N GLU A 130 -3.99 -4.49 10.07
CA GLU A 130 -5.32 -3.87 10.09
C GLU A 130 -5.51 -2.97 8.87
N LEU A 131 -6.77 -2.80 8.44
CA LEU A 131 -7.15 -2.00 7.28
C LEU A 131 -8.25 -0.99 7.61
N TRP A 132 -8.23 0.13 6.91
CA TRP A 132 -9.24 1.18 6.90
C TRP A 132 -9.65 1.47 5.46
N VAL A 133 -10.93 1.44 5.17
CA VAL A 133 -11.50 1.83 3.87
C VAL A 133 -11.86 3.30 3.95
N LEU A 134 -11.15 4.13 3.20
CA LEU A 134 -11.41 5.56 3.16
C LEU A 134 -12.66 5.83 2.31
N GLY A 135 -13.68 6.39 2.93
CA GLY A 135 -14.91 6.82 2.27
C GLY A 135 -14.85 8.27 1.80
N ASP A 136 -15.88 8.70 1.06
CA ASP A 136 -16.11 10.09 0.64
C ASP A 136 -16.93 10.91 1.67
N GLY A 137 -17.04 10.43 2.91
CA GLY A 137 -17.77 11.10 3.99
C GLY A 137 -19.11 10.46 4.36
N SER A 138 -19.43 9.28 3.82
CA SER A 138 -20.55 8.45 4.31
C SER A 138 -20.15 7.00 4.50
N GLU A 139 -20.72 6.35 5.53
CA GLU A 139 -20.79 4.88 5.69
C GLU A 139 -21.64 4.29 4.55
N SER A 140 -21.19 4.45 3.32
CA SER A 140 -21.90 3.94 2.16
C SER A 140 -21.92 2.41 2.24
N ALA A 141 -23.03 1.81 1.80
CA ALA A 141 -23.15 0.35 1.71
C ALA A 141 -21.97 -0.29 0.93
N GLU A 142 -21.39 0.49 0.02
CA GLU A 142 -20.20 0.11 -0.75
C GLU A 142 -18.93 0.07 0.10
N ALA A 143 -18.67 1.08 0.94
CA ALA A 143 -17.54 1.06 1.86
C ALA A 143 -17.64 -0.12 2.83
N GLU A 144 -18.85 -0.42 3.32
CA GLU A 144 -19.10 -1.55 4.23
C GLU A 144 -18.95 -2.92 3.54
N ARG A 145 -19.41 -3.03 2.28
CA ARG A 145 -19.15 -4.22 1.45
C ARG A 145 -17.66 -4.46 1.30
N MET A 146 -16.91 -3.40 1.00
CA MET A 146 -15.47 -3.46 0.78
C MET A 146 -14.69 -3.75 2.06
N ARG A 147 -15.11 -3.18 3.19
CA ARG A 147 -14.61 -3.55 4.53
C ARG A 147 -14.71 -5.06 4.74
N SER A 148 -15.89 -5.64 4.49
CA SER A 148 -16.14 -7.07 4.66
C SER A 148 -15.29 -7.94 3.72
N LEU A 149 -15.19 -7.55 2.44
CA LEU A 149 -14.39 -8.27 1.44
C LEU A 149 -12.89 -8.24 1.78
N LEU A 150 -12.37 -7.08 2.19
CA LEU A 150 -10.97 -6.93 2.60
C LEU A 150 -10.67 -7.76 3.86
N ALA A 151 -11.54 -7.69 4.86
CA ALA A 151 -11.37 -8.48 6.08
C ALA A 151 -11.29 -9.98 5.78
N ALA A 152 -12.21 -10.49 4.95
CA ALA A 152 -12.22 -11.90 4.54
C ALA A 152 -10.98 -12.27 3.70
N ARG A 153 -10.61 -11.43 2.73
CA ARG A 153 -9.51 -11.70 1.79
C ARG A 153 -8.14 -11.73 2.45
N TYR A 154 -7.93 -10.86 3.43
CA TYR A 154 -6.64 -10.64 4.10
C TYR A 154 -6.58 -11.26 5.49
N GLY A 155 -7.71 -11.68 6.07
CA GLY A 155 -7.76 -12.26 7.42
C GLY A 155 -7.26 -11.29 8.49
N VAL A 156 -7.64 -10.02 8.36
CA VAL A 156 -7.29 -8.91 9.27
C VAL A 156 -8.53 -8.08 9.58
N PRO A 157 -8.60 -7.37 10.72
CA PRO A 157 -9.64 -6.39 10.95
C PRO A 157 -9.65 -5.32 9.86
N ALA A 158 -10.85 -4.95 9.42
CA ALA A 158 -11.07 -3.83 8.52
C ALA A 158 -12.19 -2.94 9.06
N VAL A 159 -12.01 -1.62 8.94
CA VAL A 159 -12.92 -0.57 9.44
C VAL A 159 -13.24 0.41 8.31
N VAL A 160 -14.43 1.01 8.32
CA VAL A 160 -14.76 2.15 7.44
C VAL A 160 -14.40 3.45 8.15
N GLY A 161 -13.73 4.36 7.44
CA GLY A 161 -13.30 5.65 7.99
C GLY A 161 -11.79 5.79 8.04
N GLU A 162 -11.29 6.68 8.90
CA GLU A 162 -9.87 6.97 9.05
C GLU A 162 -9.27 6.29 10.29
N PRO A 163 -7.98 5.92 10.28
CA PRO A 163 -7.28 5.53 11.49
C PRO A 163 -7.20 6.71 12.48
N GLY A 164 -7.52 6.44 13.75
CA GLY A 164 -7.44 7.40 14.85
C GLY A 164 -6.04 7.60 15.42
#